data_AF-A0A940S5K4-F1
#
_entry.id   AF-A0A940S5K4-F1
#
_cell.length_a   1.000
_cell.length_b   1.000
_cell.length_c   1.000
_cell.angle_alpha   90.00
_cell.angle_beta   90.00
_cell.angle_gamma   90.00
#
_symmetry.space_group_name_H-M   'P 1'
#
loop_
_entity.id
_entity.type
_entity.pdbx_description
1 polymer ?
#
loop_
_entity_poly.entity_id
_entity_poly.type
_entity_poly.pdbx_seq_one_letter_code
_entity_poly.pdbx_strand_id
1 'polypeptide(L)'
;VNTAHVDAAQYDALYSASIADPAGFWGEQAKRLDWMKAPTEIKNTDFTLGRVSIEWFRDGTLNVAANCIDRHLATRGTRTAIIWEPDDPAEPAQSISYNDLHRRVCRMANVLESLGVRKGDRVIIYLPMIPEAAYAMLACARIGAIHSIVFAGFSPDALAARIQGCDAKVLITADEA
;
A
#
# COMPACT_ATOMS: atom_id res chain seq x y z
N VAL A 1 18.77 -9.13 -18.19
CA VAL A 1 19.78 -9.83 -17.35
C VAL A 1 18.99 -10.64 -16.33
N ASN A 2 18.88 -11.95 -16.54
CA ASN A 2 18.18 -12.89 -15.66
C ASN A 2 19.21 -13.55 -14.75
N THR A 3 19.61 -12.87 -13.68
CA THR A 3 20.33 -13.50 -12.58
C THR A 3 19.51 -13.30 -11.32
N ALA A 4 19.43 -14.33 -10.48
CA ALA A 4 18.81 -14.20 -9.17
C ALA A 4 19.48 -13.08 -8.38
N HIS A 5 18.71 -12.40 -7.53
CA HIS A 5 19.23 -11.29 -6.72
C HIS A 5 20.24 -11.73 -5.66
N VAL A 6 20.16 -12.99 -5.22
CA VAL A 6 21.01 -13.59 -4.20
C VAL A 6 21.26 -15.07 -4.51
N ASP A 7 22.45 -15.56 -4.20
CA ASP A 7 22.73 -17.00 -4.08
C ASP A 7 22.59 -17.48 -2.61
N ALA A 8 22.84 -18.78 -2.36
CA ALA A 8 22.70 -19.37 -1.03
C ALA A 8 23.67 -18.77 0.00
N ALA A 9 24.93 -18.54 -0.38
CA ALA A 9 25.93 -17.98 0.53
C ALA A 9 25.63 -16.52 0.88
N GLN A 10 25.14 -15.74 -0.10
CA GLN A 10 24.68 -14.37 0.10
C GLN A 10 23.43 -14.32 0.98
N TYR A 11 22.48 -15.25 0.79
CA TYR A 11 21.32 -15.37 1.66
C TYR A 11 21.74 -15.59 3.12
N ASP A 12 22.63 -16.55 3.38
CA ASP A 12 23.09 -16.87 4.74
C ASP A 12 23.75 -15.66 5.39
N ALA A 13 24.55 -14.91 4.63
CA ALA A 13 25.19 -13.68 5.10
C ALA A 13 24.17 -12.57 5.41
N LEU A 14 23.22 -12.30 4.51
CA LEU A 14 22.20 -11.28 4.69
C LEU A 14 21.26 -11.60 5.86
N TYR A 15 20.85 -12.87 5.97
CA TYR A 15 20.02 -13.34 7.07
C TYR A 15 20.76 -13.17 8.41
N SER A 16 22.01 -13.63 8.49
CA SER A 16 22.83 -13.48 9.70
C SER A 16 22.99 -12.01 10.10
N ALA A 17 23.26 -11.11 9.15
CA ALA A 17 23.34 -9.68 9.40
C ALA A 17 22.02 -9.08 9.90
N SER A 18 20.87 -9.49 9.35
CA SER A 18 19.56 -8.99 9.73
C SER A 18 19.16 -9.31 11.18
N ILE A 19 19.75 -10.37 11.75
CA ILE A 19 19.51 -10.80 13.13
C ILE A 19 20.57 -10.23 14.08
N ALA A 20 21.84 -10.27 13.69
CA ALA A 20 22.96 -9.84 14.55
C ALA A 20 23.01 -8.31 14.73
N ASP A 21 22.73 -7.54 13.67
CA ASP A 21 22.62 -6.09 13.71
C ASP A 21 21.39 -5.63 12.91
N PRO A 22 20.19 -5.75 13.50
CA PRO A 22 18.96 -5.38 12.80
C PRO A 22 18.89 -3.88 12.49
N ALA A 23 19.48 -3.01 13.33
CA ALA A 23 19.45 -1.58 13.10
C ALA A 23 20.34 -1.19 11.91
N GLY A 24 21.57 -1.70 11.83
CA GLY A 24 22.44 -1.49 10.68
C GLY A 24 21.87 -2.09 9.40
N PHE A 25 21.44 -3.36 9.44
CA PHE A 25 20.90 -4.03 8.26
C PHE A 25 19.64 -3.35 7.71
N TRP A 26 18.62 -3.13 8.55
CA TRP A 26 17.37 -2.52 8.09
C TRP A 26 17.52 -1.03 7.80
N GLY A 27 18.48 -0.35 8.42
CA GLY A 27 18.86 1.01 8.06
C GLY A 27 19.38 1.11 6.62
N GLU A 28 20.20 0.16 6.18
CA GLU A 28 20.61 0.08 4.77
C GLU A 28 19.45 -0.27 3.85
N GLN A 29 18.60 -1.23 4.21
CA GLN A 29 17.43 -1.60 3.39
C GLN A 29 16.42 -0.46 3.24
N ALA A 30 16.27 0.39 4.25
CA ALA A 30 15.36 1.53 4.23
C ALA A 30 15.72 2.55 3.14
N LYS A 31 16.99 2.65 2.74
CA LYS A 31 17.45 3.57 1.67
C LYS A 31 16.88 3.25 0.29
N ARG A 32 16.23 2.08 0.12
CA ARG A 32 15.56 1.66 -1.12
C ARG A 32 14.20 2.35 -1.34
N LEU A 33 13.69 3.02 -0.30
CA LEU A 33 12.45 3.77 -0.33
C LEU A 33 12.76 5.27 -0.42
N ASP A 34 11.85 6.00 -1.05
CA ASP A 34 11.91 7.45 -1.11
C ASP A 34 11.23 8.00 0.14
N TRP A 35 12.04 8.57 1.03
CA TRP A 35 11.59 9.21 2.25
C TRP A 35 11.42 10.71 2.04
N MET A 36 10.33 11.26 2.56
CA MET A 36 10.16 12.71 2.69
C MET A 36 11.07 13.25 3.82
N LYS A 37 11.17 12.47 4.90
CA LYS A 37 12.14 12.64 5.97
C LYS A 37 12.74 11.27 6.28
N ALA A 38 14.02 11.09 6.04
CA ALA A 38 14.70 9.83 6.35
C ALA A 38 14.73 9.58 7.87
N PRO A 39 14.51 8.33 8.32
CA PRO A 39 14.53 7.99 9.74
C PRO A 39 15.96 8.02 10.28
N THR A 40 16.11 8.48 11.52
CA THR A 40 17.36 8.36 12.29
C THR A 40 17.28 7.23 13.32
N GLU A 41 16.07 6.87 13.75
CA GLU A 41 15.81 5.76 14.65
C GLU A 41 15.25 4.56 13.87
N ILE A 42 16.08 3.54 13.63
CA ILE A 42 15.69 2.40 12.80
C ILE A 42 14.73 1.46 13.54
N LYS A 43 15.04 1.11 14.79
CA LYS A 43 14.32 0.07 15.54
C LYS A 43 14.28 0.43 17.02
N ASN A 44 13.09 0.42 17.61
CA ASN A 44 12.85 0.45 19.04
C ASN A 44 11.70 -0.54 19.35
N THR A 45 12.03 -1.76 19.78
CA THR A 45 11.04 -2.83 19.96
C THR A 45 11.20 -3.53 21.30
N ASP A 46 10.10 -3.68 22.02
CA ASP A 46 9.96 -4.49 23.22
C ASP A 46 8.85 -5.52 22.98
N PHE A 47 9.18 -6.80 23.20
CA PHE A 47 8.26 -7.94 23.07
C PHE A 47 7.82 -8.51 24.42
N THR A 48 8.20 -7.86 25.53
CA THR A 48 7.83 -8.29 26.87
C THR A 48 6.32 -8.30 27.02
N LEU A 49 5.77 -9.42 27.47
CA LEU A 49 4.33 -9.58 27.65
C LEU A 49 3.78 -8.47 28.58
N GLY A 50 2.72 -7.80 28.14
CA GLY A 50 2.13 -6.66 28.84
C GLY A 50 2.84 -5.31 28.64
N ARG A 51 3.94 -5.25 27.88
CA ARG A 51 4.66 -4.02 27.50
C ARG A 51 5.07 -4.01 26.03
N VAL A 52 4.35 -4.75 25.19
CA VAL A 52 4.66 -4.86 23.77
C VAL A 52 4.62 -3.47 23.12
N SER A 53 5.74 -3.04 22.56
CA SER A 53 5.90 -1.78 21.84
C SER A 53 6.79 -2.02 20.63
N ILE A 54 6.26 -1.82 19.42
CA ILE A 54 6.96 -2.14 18.17
C ILE A 54 7.03 -0.89 17.31
N GLU A 55 8.18 -0.21 17.36
CA GLU A 55 8.41 1.02 16.60
C GLU A 55 9.58 0.82 15.63
N TRP A 56 9.32 1.06 14.35
CA TRP A 56 10.32 1.03 13.29
C TRP A 56 10.30 2.34 12.54
N PHE A 57 11.47 2.93 12.29
CA PHE A 57 11.60 4.16 11.52
C PHE A 57 10.72 5.30 12.07
N ARG A 58 10.55 5.37 13.40
CA ARG A 58 9.50 6.16 14.08
C ARG A 58 9.52 7.64 13.71
N ASP A 59 10.72 8.18 13.51
CA ASP A 59 10.94 9.59 13.20
C ASP A 59 11.00 9.86 11.68
N GLY A 60 10.88 8.83 10.85
CA GLY A 60 10.82 8.91 9.40
C GLY A 60 9.42 9.26 8.87
N THR A 61 9.36 9.80 7.66
CA THR A 61 8.10 10.11 6.98
C THR A 61 8.21 9.78 5.51
N LEU A 62 7.23 9.03 5.00
CA LEU A 62 7.08 8.70 3.58
C LEU A 62 5.60 8.70 3.20
N ASN A 63 5.34 8.62 1.90
CA ASN A 63 4.02 8.33 1.37
C ASN A 63 4.08 7.05 0.51
N VAL A 64 3.17 6.11 0.78
CA VAL A 64 3.13 4.82 0.08
C VAL A 64 2.78 5.01 -1.39
N ALA A 65 1.77 5.84 -1.70
CA ALA A 65 1.38 6.11 -3.08
C ALA A 65 2.54 6.74 -3.88
N ALA A 66 3.32 7.65 -3.26
CA ALA A 66 4.49 8.23 -3.90
C ALA A 66 5.57 7.19 -4.24
N ASN A 67 5.83 6.24 -3.33
CA ASN A 67 6.77 5.14 -3.55
C ASN A 67 6.24 4.09 -4.56
N CYS A 68 4.93 3.89 -4.62
CA CYS A 68 4.32 2.93 -5.54
C CYS A 68 4.07 3.50 -6.94
N ILE A 69 3.93 4.82 -7.10
CA ILE A 69 3.51 5.47 -8.35
C ILE A 69 4.45 6.60 -8.73
N ASP A 70 4.48 7.68 -7.93
CA ASP A 70 5.02 8.97 -8.34
C ASP A 70 6.52 8.92 -8.70
N ARG A 71 7.32 8.18 -7.91
CA ARG A 71 8.76 8.02 -8.19
C ARG A 71 9.05 7.33 -9.53
N HIS A 72 8.09 6.62 -10.08
CA HIS A 72 8.24 5.90 -11.34
C HIS A 72 7.84 6.73 -12.56
N LEU A 73 7.14 7.86 -12.39
CA LEU A 73 6.57 8.62 -13.52
C LEU A 73 7.63 9.14 -14.49
N ALA A 74 8.74 9.69 -13.98
CA ALA A 74 9.78 10.30 -14.80
C ALA A 74 10.49 9.30 -15.73
N THR A 75 10.63 8.04 -15.29
CA THR A 75 11.43 7.03 -16.02
C THR A 75 10.60 5.89 -16.60
N ARG A 76 9.39 5.68 -16.09
CA ARG A 76 8.51 4.54 -16.42
C ARG A 76 7.06 4.95 -16.61
N GLY A 77 6.75 6.23 -16.79
CA GLY A 77 5.37 6.74 -16.86
C GLY A 77 4.48 6.01 -17.88
N THR A 78 5.01 5.68 -19.06
CA THR A 78 4.28 4.95 -20.11
C THR A 78 4.32 3.42 -19.95
N ARG A 79 5.14 2.89 -19.03
CA ARG A 79 5.21 1.45 -18.78
C ARG A 79 3.95 1.00 -18.05
N THR A 80 3.45 -0.18 -18.40
CA THR A 80 2.35 -0.83 -17.70
C THR A 80 2.69 -1.06 -16.23
N ALA A 81 1.84 -0.53 -15.34
CA ALA A 81 1.89 -0.72 -13.89
C ALA A 81 0.97 -1.86 -13.45
N ILE A 82 -0.24 -1.91 -14.03
CA ILE A 82 -1.23 -2.97 -13.76
C ILE A 82 -1.65 -3.56 -15.11
N ILE A 83 -1.63 -4.89 -15.19
CA ILE A 83 -2.36 -5.66 -16.20
C ILE A 83 -3.59 -6.18 -15.50
N TRP A 84 -4.76 -5.79 -15.97
CA TRP A 84 -6.03 -6.29 -15.46
C TRP A 84 -6.66 -7.20 -16.50
N GLU A 85 -6.94 -8.43 -16.07
CA GLU A 85 -7.63 -9.43 -16.87
C GLU A 85 -9.12 -9.39 -16.48
N PRO A 86 -10.03 -9.14 -17.42
CA PRO A 86 -11.47 -9.27 -17.19
C PRO A 86 -11.87 -10.71 -16.84
N ASP A 87 -13.06 -10.88 -16.26
CA ASP A 87 -13.62 -12.21 -16.00
C ASP A 87 -14.04 -12.92 -17.31
N ASP A 88 -14.62 -12.18 -18.25
CA ASP A 88 -14.89 -12.70 -19.60
C ASP A 88 -13.58 -12.84 -20.39
N PRO A 89 -13.13 -14.06 -20.73
CA PRO A 89 -11.90 -14.27 -21.48
C PRO A 89 -11.96 -13.75 -22.93
N ALA A 90 -13.15 -13.40 -23.45
CA ALA A 90 -13.30 -12.74 -24.74
C ALA A 90 -13.02 -11.24 -24.65
N GLU A 91 -13.08 -10.65 -23.46
CA GLU A 91 -12.71 -9.25 -23.26
C GLU A 91 -11.19 -9.10 -23.19
N PRO A 92 -10.61 -8.12 -23.89
CA PRO A 92 -9.16 -7.94 -23.90
C PRO A 92 -8.65 -7.41 -22.56
N ALA A 93 -7.53 -7.97 -22.10
CA ALA A 93 -6.77 -7.47 -20.98
C ALA A 93 -6.49 -5.95 -21.08
N GLN A 94 -6.65 -5.24 -19.98
CA GLN A 94 -6.33 -3.82 -19.90
C GLN A 94 -4.92 -3.62 -19.37
N SER A 95 -4.11 -2.86 -20.12
CA SER A 95 -2.79 -2.39 -19.68
C SER A 95 -2.88 -0.96 -19.17
N ILE A 96 -2.74 -0.78 -17.85
CA ILE A 96 -2.80 0.52 -17.20
C ILE A 96 -1.37 1.02 -16.97
N SER A 97 -0.99 2.11 -17.63
CA SER A 97 0.34 2.71 -17.46
C SER A 97 0.50 3.39 -16.09
N TYR A 98 1.74 3.64 -15.65
CA TYR A 98 1.99 4.44 -14.44
C TYR A 98 1.34 5.83 -14.50
N ASN A 99 1.34 6.48 -15.67
CA ASN A 99 0.67 7.77 -15.89
C ASN A 99 -0.85 7.67 -15.71
N ASP A 100 -1.46 6.58 -16.19
CA ASP A 100 -2.90 6.36 -16.04
C ASP A 100 -3.28 6.04 -14.61
N LEU A 101 -2.50 5.17 -13.96
CA LEU A 101 -2.65 4.84 -12.55
C LEU A 101 -2.56 6.11 -11.69
N HIS A 102 -1.54 6.94 -11.90
CA HIS A 102 -1.38 8.21 -11.18
C HIS A 102 -2.58 9.14 -11.34
N ARG A 103 -3.06 9.32 -12.57
CA ARG A 103 -4.22 10.19 -12.85
C ARG A 103 -5.48 9.70 -12.15
N ARG A 104 -5.75 8.39 -12.20
CA ARG A 104 -6.93 7.78 -11.58
C ARG A 104 -6.86 7.81 -10.05
N VAL A 105 -5.69 7.53 -9.48
CA VAL A 105 -5.44 7.63 -8.02
C VAL A 105 -5.59 9.06 -7.53
N CYS A 106 -5.03 10.05 -8.24
CA CYS A 106 -5.19 11.47 -7.86
C CYS A 106 -6.65 11.91 -7.93
N ARG A 107 -7.38 11.49 -8.98
CA ARG A 107 -8.82 11.79 -9.08
C ARG A 107 -9.60 11.20 -7.90
N MET A 108 -9.37 9.92 -7.57
CA MET A 108 -10.04 9.27 -6.45
C MET A 108 -9.66 9.93 -5.11
N ALA A 109 -8.40 10.30 -4.91
CA ALA A 109 -7.96 11.04 -3.72
C ALA A 109 -8.70 12.37 -3.55
N ASN A 110 -8.80 13.16 -4.62
CA ASN A 110 -9.52 14.44 -4.60
C ASN A 110 -11.03 14.26 -4.31
N VAL A 111 -11.65 13.18 -4.79
CA VAL A 111 -13.04 12.84 -4.46
C VAL A 111 -13.17 12.50 -2.98
N LEU A 112 -12.27 11.71 -2.41
CA LEU A 112 -12.28 11.40 -0.98
C LEU A 112 -12.09 12.66 -0.13
N GLU A 113 -11.18 13.55 -0.54
CA GLU A 113 -10.98 14.83 0.16
C GLU A 113 -12.21 15.74 0.07
N SER A 114 -12.94 15.76 -1.05
CA SER A 114 -14.18 16.54 -1.20
C SER A 114 -15.33 15.98 -0.36
N LEU A 115 -15.35 14.67 -0.13
CA LEU A 115 -16.23 14.00 0.85
C LEU A 115 -15.77 14.20 2.31
N GLY A 116 -14.70 14.96 2.52
CA GLY A 116 -14.21 15.33 3.84
C GLY A 116 -13.28 14.32 4.49
N VAL A 117 -12.82 13.28 3.79
CA VAL A 117 -11.84 12.31 4.31
C VAL A 117 -10.49 13.00 4.56
N ARG A 118 -9.90 12.77 5.73
CA ARG A 118 -8.61 13.33 6.16
C ARG A 118 -7.69 12.24 6.68
N LYS A 119 -6.44 12.61 6.97
CA LYS A 119 -5.45 11.71 7.56
C LYS A 119 -6.00 11.08 8.85
N GLY A 120 -5.96 9.74 8.93
CA GLY A 120 -6.48 8.97 10.07
C GLY A 120 -7.96 8.59 10.00
N ASP A 121 -8.73 9.12 9.04
CA ASP A 121 -10.08 8.65 8.78
C ASP A 121 -10.05 7.24 8.17
N ARG A 122 -11.05 6.41 8.48
CA ARG A 122 -11.17 5.04 7.96
C ARG A 122 -12.08 5.04 6.74
N VAL A 123 -11.64 4.38 5.68
CA VAL A 123 -12.40 4.19 4.44
C VAL A 123 -12.54 2.71 4.16
N ILE A 124 -13.78 2.22 4.09
CA ILE A 124 -14.04 0.83 3.73
C ILE A 124 -14.01 0.70 2.21
N ILE A 125 -13.33 -0.34 1.73
CA ILE A 125 -13.30 -0.72 0.32
C ILE A 125 -13.96 -2.09 0.19
N TYR A 126 -15.13 -2.12 -0.46
CA TYR A 126 -15.91 -3.32 -0.75
C TYR A 126 -16.10 -3.42 -2.27
N LEU A 127 -15.02 -3.81 -2.95
CA LEU A 127 -14.94 -3.88 -4.42
C LEU A 127 -14.51 -5.29 -4.85
N PRO A 128 -14.97 -5.77 -6.02
CA PRO A 128 -14.43 -6.97 -6.66
C PRO A 128 -12.98 -6.73 -7.13
N MET A 129 -12.39 -7.73 -7.80
CA MET A 129 -11.01 -7.68 -8.31
C MET A 129 -10.88 -6.83 -9.60
N ILE A 130 -11.25 -5.56 -9.50
CA ILE A 130 -11.17 -4.56 -10.57
C ILE A 130 -10.08 -3.50 -10.28
N PRO A 131 -9.59 -2.77 -11.30
CA PRO A 131 -8.52 -1.78 -11.13
C PRO A 131 -8.85 -0.69 -10.09
N GLU A 132 -10.13 -0.34 -9.96
CA GLU A 132 -10.66 0.64 -9.02
C GLU A 132 -10.33 0.29 -7.56
N ALA A 133 -10.20 -0.99 -7.21
CA ALA A 133 -9.75 -1.41 -5.88
C ALA A 133 -8.32 -0.93 -5.59
N ALA A 134 -7.41 -1.03 -6.56
CA ALA A 134 -6.07 -0.50 -6.44
C ALA A 134 -6.07 1.03 -6.41
N TYR A 135 -6.92 1.68 -7.21
CA TYR A 135 -7.04 3.14 -7.21
C TYR A 135 -7.51 3.67 -5.87
N ALA A 136 -8.55 3.06 -5.28
CA ALA A 136 -9.12 3.42 -3.99
C ALA A 136 -8.10 3.24 -2.84
N MET A 137 -7.41 2.10 -2.82
CA MET A 137 -6.38 1.80 -1.82
C MET A 137 -5.23 2.81 -1.86
N LEU A 138 -4.68 3.06 -3.06
CA LEU A 138 -3.57 4.00 -3.23
C LEU A 138 -4.02 5.45 -3.03
N ALA A 139 -5.27 5.80 -3.32
CA ALA A 139 -5.84 7.11 -3.02
C ALA A 139 -5.95 7.35 -1.51
N CYS A 140 -6.43 6.37 -0.74
CA CYS A 140 -6.45 6.45 0.73
C CYS A 140 -5.04 6.64 1.29
N ALA A 141 -4.08 5.83 0.83
CA ALA A 141 -2.69 5.94 1.24
C ALA A 141 -2.06 7.30 0.85
N ARG A 142 -2.47 7.89 -0.29
CA ARG A 142 -2.00 9.20 -0.75
C ARG A 142 -2.36 10.32 0.22
N ILE A 143 -3.60 10.32 0.72
CA ILE A 143 -4.11 11.38 1.62
C ILE A 143 -3.94 11.04 3.12
N GLY A 144 -3.33 9.89 3.42
CA GLY A 144 -3.11 9.41 4.79
C GLY A 144 -4.35 8.84 5.47
N ALA A 145 -5.39 8.49 4.72
CA ALA A 145 -6.54 7.75 5.22
C ALA A 145 -6.18 6.27 5.40
N ILE A 146 -6.91 5.58 6.30
CA ILE A 146 -6.72 4.17 6.62
C ILE A 146 -7.75 3.37 5.82
N HIS A 147 -7.31 2.70 4.75
CA HIS A 147 -8.21 1.83 4.00
C HIS A 147 -8.42 0.49 4.73
N SER A 148 -9.68 0.06 4.84
CA SER A 148 -10.08 -1.23 5.39
C SER A 148 -10.78 -2.04 4.29
N ILE A 149 -10.12 -3.08 3.80
CA ILE A 149 -10.62 -3.88 2.69
C ILE A 149 -11.53 -4.96 3.23
N VAL A 150 -12.74 -5.04 2.68
CA VAL A 150 -13.72 -6.08 2.96
C VAL A 150 -13.91 -6.89 1.68
N PHE A 151 -13.71 -8.20 1.77
CA PHE A 151 -13.86 -9.09 0.62
C PHE A 151 -15.29 -9.04 0.07
N ALA A 152 -15.43 -8.84 -1.24
CA ALA A 152 -16.71 -8.61 -1.94
C ALA A 152 -17.73 -9.77 -1.85
N GLY A 153 -17.31 -10.95 -1.36
CA GLY A 153 -18.20 -12.09 -1.10
C GLY A 153 -18.73 -12.18 0.33
N PHE A 154 -18.44 -11.21 1.20
CA PHE A 154 -18.95 -11.23 2.58
C PHE A 154 -20.44 -10.90 2.67
N SER A 155 -21.11 -11.47 3.68
CA SER A 155 -22.51 -11.16 3.96
C SER A 155 -22.70 -9.70 4.41
N PRO A 156 -23.92 -9.14 4.27
CA PRO A 156 -24.23 -7.81 4.77
C PRO A 156 -23.89 -7.61 6.25
N ASP A 157 -24.14 -8.62 7.10
CA ASP A 157 -23.81 -8.55 8.53
C ASP A 157 -22.29 -8.47 8.77
N ALA A 158 -21.51 -9.23 7.99
CA ALA A 158 -20.05 -9.21 8.06
C ALA A 158 -19.47 -7.86 7.57
N LEU A 159 -20.08 -7.23 6.57
CA LEU A 159 -19.75 -5.88 6.12
C LEU A 159 -20.10 -4.84 7.20
N ALA A 160 -21.32 -4.88 7.73
CA ALA A 160 -21.80 -3.95 8.75
C ALA A 160 -20.92 -3.98 10.01
N ALA A 161 -20.53 -5.17 10.49
CA ALA A 161 -19.65 -5.32 11.64
C ALA A 161 -18.28 -4.66 11.44
N ARG A 162 -17.74 -4.68 10.21
CA ARG A 162 -16.44 -4.05 9.89
C ARG A 162 -16.55 -2.54 9.75
N ILE A 163 -17.62 -2.05 9.13
CA ILE A 163 -17.92 -0.61 9.05
C ILE A 163 -18.01 0.00 10.45
N GLN A 164 -18.77 -0.64 11.36
CA GLN A 164 -18.94 -0.17 12.73
C GLN A 164 -17.67 -0.35 13.55
N GLY A 165 -16.98 -1.50 13.41
CA GLY A 165 -15.79 -1.82 14.20
C GLY A 165 -14.60 -0.89 13.95
N CYS A 166 -14.54 -0.22 12.79
CA CYS A 166 -13.50 0.77 12.50
C CYS A 166 -14.01 2.22 12.44
N ASP A 167 -15.30 2.46 12.74
CA ASP A 167 -15.94 3.77 12.65
C ASP A 167 -15.64 4.43 11.29
N ALA A 168 -16.02 3.74 10.21
CA ALA A 168 -15.71 4.15 8.84
C ALA A 168 -16.48 5.41 8.44
N LYS A 169 -15.78 6.33 7.77
CA LYS A 169 -16.37 7.59 7.29
C LYS A 169 -16.98 7.46 5.90
N VAL A 170 -16.39 6.62 5.06
CA VAL A 170 -16.81 6.40 3.67
C VAL A 170 -16.73 4.91 3.35
N LEU A 171 -17.69 4.42 2.56
CA LEU A 171 -17.69 3.12 1.89
C LEU A 171 -17.52 3.34 0.38
N ILE A 172 -16.55 2.67 -0.22
CA ILE A 172 -16.37 2.59 -1.67
C ILE A 172 -16.81 1.20 -2.12
N THR A 173 -17.71 1.15 -3.11
CA THR A 173 -18.23 -0.12 -3.64
C THR A 173 -18.57 -0.03 -5.13
N ALA A 174 -18.96 -1.16 -5.71
CA ALA A 174 -19.43 -1.31 -7.08
C ALA A 174 -20.94 -1.56 -7.07
N ASP A 175 -21.58 -1.35 -8.21
CA ASP A 175 -22.98 -1.70 -8.43
C ASP A 175 -23.19 -3.22 -8.34
N GLU A 176 -22.31 -3.99 -8.98
CA GLU A 176 -22.31 -5.45 -8.97
C GLU A 176 -20.89 -6.01 -8.77
N ALA A 177 -20.81 -7.33 -8.55
CA ALA A 177 -19.56 -8.05 -8.36
C ALA A 177 -18.92 -8.47 -9.69
#